data_AF-A0AAV9VBJ6-F1
#
_entry.id   AF-A0AAV9VBJ6-F1
#
_cell.length_a   1.000
_cell.length_b   1.000
_cell.length_c   1.000
_cell.angle_alpha   90.00
_cell.angle_beta   90.00
_cell.angle_gamma   90.00
#
_symmetry.space_group_name_H-M   'P 1'
#
loop_
_entity.id
_entity.type
_entity.pdbx_description
1 polymer ?
#
loop_
_entity_poly.entity_id
_entity_poly.type
_entity_poly.pdbx_seq_one_letter_code
_entity_poly.pdbx_strand_id
1 'polypeptide(L)'
;MPRPPRRVPSKKTAVSKGRVAKTAVKSPAARKRKSTEFTRPARGASVEQRDEEVVRQLKKRRSSGVAKKSSTAPHLVARKKRILVEDFDNKWVKLSDASIAEVSRILRDVGRSVVLDMPLKSAVKRDEAQKTLDRSYQKFERSLAKMRIPPTTSEKVFNNEWLINEEARLNALIQPESRQITMLQKEIARQRRLLEDEERQLLTLKKNASAEKQVRRQKAAKFIPELKTAPVDPDQLQIEIDKIRLDNVRPEQEFTIAQVLAEEDDPELRGTMRQLEKHLGSMAKNRQALGNMPEWMQSTRAAVDDVLYQWKGENYSDLMDVSA
;
A
#
# COMPACT_ATOMS: atom_id res chain seq x y z
N MET A 1 -19.73 41.92 0.46
CA MET A 1 -20.70 41.29 1.40
C MET A 1 -20.51 39.78 1.35
N PRO A 2 -20.18 39.13 2.49
CA PRO A 2 -19.59 37.79 2.55
C PRO A 2 -20.60 36.69 2.88
N ARG A 3 -20.24 35.43 2.61
CA ARG A 3 -20.73 34.27 3.39
C ARG A 3 -19.52 33.41 3.82
N PRO A 4 -19.30 33.21 5.13
CA PRO A 4 -18.17 32.44 5.65
C PRO A 4 -18.46 30.92 5.67
N PRO A 5 -17.40 30.09 5.78
CA PRO A 5 -17.51 28.63 5.77
C PRO A 5 -18.07 28.05 7.08
N ARG A 6 -18.80 26.93 6.92
CA ARG A 6 -19.51 26.19 7.97
C ARG A 6 -18.54 25.30 8.77
N ARG A 7 -18.35 25.62 10.05
CA ARG A 7 -17.71 24.74 11.06
C ARG A 7 -18.57 23.51 11.32
N VAL A 8 -17.97 22.32 11.36
CA VAL A 8 -18.56 21.11 11.97
C VAL A 8 -17.88 20.83 13.33
N PRO A 9 -18.66 20.53 14.39
CA PRO A 9 -18.13 20.37 15.75
C PRO A 9 -17.59 18.98 16.05
N SER A 10 -16.47 18.96 16.77
CA SER A 10 -15.87 17.83 17.47
C SER A 10 -16.76 17.31 18.61
N LYS A 11 -17.04 16.00 18.66
CA LYS A 11 -17.55 15.31 19.86
C LYS A 11 -16.40 14.64 20.61
N LYS A 12 -16.18 15.08 21.85
CA LYS A 12 -15.43 14.40 22.91
C LYS A 12 -16.39 13.57 23.77
N THR A 13 -15.77 12.65 24.51
CA THR A 13 -16.24 11.82 25.66
C THR A 13 -17.10 10.60 25.29
N ALA A 14 -16.98 9.44 25.93
CA ALA A 14 -16.45 9.12 27.25
C ALA A 14 -15.79 7.73 27.31
N VAL A 15 -14.80 7.64 28.19
CA VAL A 15 -14.14 6.43 28.68
C VAL A 15 -14.99 5.82 29.80
N SER A 16 -15.25 4.52 29.78
CA SER A 16 -15.67 3.76 30.97
C SER A 16 -14.85 2.48 31.09
N LYS A 17 -14.05 2.40 32.15
CA LYS A 17 -13.28 1.22 32.61
C LYS A 17 -14.09 0.42 33.64
N GLY A 18 -13.87 -0.89 33.66
CA GLY A 18 -14.06 -1.79 34.81
C GLY A 18 -15.45 -2.44 34.91
N ARG A 19 -15.62 -3.66 35.43
CA ARG A 19 -14.73 -4.64 36.06
C ARG A 19 -15.52 -5.96 36.18
N VAL A 20 -14.82 -7.08 36.12
CA VAL A 20 -15.30 -8.47 36.30
C VAL A 20 -15.75 -8.72 37.75
N ALA A 21 -16.84 -9.49 37.96
CA ALA A 21 -16.99 -10.41 39.10
C ALA A 21 -18.07 -11.48 38.84
N LYS A 22 -17.73 -12.73 39.16
CA LYS A 22 -18.56 -13.95 39.21
C LYS A 22 -19.24 -14.08 40.58
N THR A 23 -20.42 -14.72 40.63
CA THR A 23 -20.86 -15.78 41.61
C THR A 23 -22.34 -16.11 41.30
N ALA A 24 -22.70 -17.34 40.91
CA ALA A 24 -22.87 -18.56 41.70
C ALA A 24 -24.26 -18.70 42.38
N VAL A 25 -25.02 -19.66 41.86
CA VAL A 25 -25.90 -20.64 42.55
C VAL A 25 -27.13 -20.13 43.32
N LYS A 26 -28.32 -20.49 42.81
CA LYS A 26 -29.41 -21.11 43.59
C LYS A 26 -30.53 -21.65 42.68
N SER A 27 -30.60 -22.97 42.55
CA SER A 27 -31.85 -23.75 42.48
C SER A 27 -32.17 -24.18 43.92
N PRO A 28 -33.36 -24.74 44.31
CA PRO A 28 -34.32 -25.51 43.51
C PRO A 28 -35.82 -25.33 43.89
N ALA A 29 -36.73 -25.95 43.14
CA ALA A 29 -37.83 -26.79 43.67
C ALA A 29 -38.79 -27.28 42.57
N ALA A 30 -39.24 -28.52 42.77
CA ALA A 30 -40.02 -29.38 41.87
C ALA A 30 -41.54 -29.07 41.82
N ARG A 31 -42.24 -29.54 40.76
CA ARG A 31 -43.34 -30.54 40.85
C ARG A 31 -44.04 -30.87 39.51
N LYS A 32 -43.97 -32.17 39.17
CA LYS A 32 -44.96 -33.12 38.58
C LYS A 32 -46.23 -32.64 37.84
N ARG A 33 -46.47 -33.26 36.66
CA ARG A 33 -47.68 -34.02 36.19
C ARG A 33 -47.43 -34.37 34.70
N LYS A 34 -47.23 -35.61 34.22
CA LYS A 34 -48.01 -36.87 34.18
C LYS A 34 -49.35 -36.77 33.44
N SER A 35 -49.37 -37.26 32.19
CA SER A 35 -50.53 -37.92 31.57
C SER A 35 -50.04 -38.97 30.56
N THR A 36 -50.66 -40.12 30.68
CA THR A 36 -50.55 -41.42 29.99
C THR A 36 -51.70 -41.49 28.96
N GLU A 37 -51.48 -41.93 27.73
CA GLU A 37 -51.70 -43.30 27.22
C GLU A 37 -53.07 -43.46 26.50
N PHE A 38 -53.10 -44.45 25.58
CA PHE A 38 -54.17 -44.98 24.72
C PHE A 38 -54.32 -44.38 23.31
N THR A 39 -54.49 -45.12 22.21
CA THR A 39 -54.31 -46.56 21.85
C THR A 39 -54.37 -46.71 20.32
N ARG A 40 -53.60 -47.68 19.81
CA ARG A 40 -53.44 -48.30 18.45
C ARG A 40 -54.76 -48.82 17.81
N PRO A 41 -54.81 -49.57 16.66
CA PRO A 41 -53.87 -49.82 15.54
C PRO A 41 -54.55 -49.90 14.12
N ALA A 42 -53.75 -50.33 13.11
CA ALA A 42 -54.07 -51.08 11.87
C ALA A 42 -53.81 -50.29 10.57
N ARG A 43 -53.27 -50.81 9.45
CA ARG A 43 -52.58 -52.04 9.01
C ARG A 43 -52.28 -51.82 7.51
N GLY A 44 -51.12 -52.25 6.98
CA GLY A 44 -50.96 -52.53 5.54
C GLY A 44 -49.75 -51.89 4.83
N ALA A 45 -48.80 -52.74 4.43
CA ALA A 45 -47.88 -52.75 3.26
C ALA A 45 -47.17 -51.43 2.83
N SER A 46 -45.87 -51.39 2.55
CA SER A 46 -45.14 -52.28 1.64
C SER A 46 -43.63 -52.25 1.87
N VAL A 47 -43.03 -53.38 1.51
CA VAL A 47 -41.61 -53.71 1.40
C VAL A 47 -40.95 -52.83 0.35
N GLU A 48 -40.07 -51.89 0.72
CA GLU A 48 -39.02 -51.31 -0.17
C GLU A 48 -38.03 -50.36 0.56
N GLN A 49 -37.64 -50.67 1.80
CA GLN A 49 -36.71 -49.82 2.57
C GLN A 49 -35.57 -50.60 3.23
N ARG A 50 -35.08 -51.68 2.61
CA ARG A 50 -33.99 -52.50 3.16
C ARG A 50 -32.62 -52.37 2.48
N ASP A 51 -32.50 -51.65 1.37
CA ASP A 51 -31.23 -51.57 0.63
C ASP A 51 -30.48 -50.22 0.72
N GLU A 52 -31.06 -49.17 1.30
CA GLU A 52 -30.38 -47.87 1.44
C GLU A 52 -29.63 -47.65 2.77
N GLU A 53 -29.90 -48.46 3.80
CA GLU A 53 -29.33 -48.26 5.14
C GLU A 53 -27.97 -48.95 5.34
N VAL A 54 -27.64 -49.96 4.53
CA VAL A 54 -26.36 -50.70 4.60
C VAL A 54 -25.19 -49.91 3.97
N VAL A 55 -25.47 -49.04 3.00
CA VAL A 55 -24.42 -48.23 2.31
C VAL A 55 -23.97 -47.02 3.13
N ARG A 56 -24.80 -46.54 4.08
CA ARG A 56 -24.46 -45.37 4.93
C ARG A 56 -23.62 -45.71 6.15
N GLN A 57 -23.53 -46.97 6.56
CA GLN A 57 -22.76 -47.36 7.75
C GLN A 57 -21.33 -47.87 7.46
N LEU A 58 -20.98 -48.13 6.19
CA LEU A 58 -19.64 -48.61 5.81
C LEU A 58 -18.60 -47.51 5.55
N LYS A 59 -18.99 -46.22 5.58
CA LYS A 59 -18.08 -45.07 5.34
C LYS A 59 -17.64 -44.32 6.59
N LYS A 60 -17.89 -44.86 7.79
CA LYS A 60 -17.57 -44.19 9.08
C LYS A 60 -16.51 -44.87 9.92
N ARG A 61 -15.65 -45.71 9.33
CA ARG A 61 -14.51 -46.31 10.04
C ARG A 61 -13.30 -46.37 9.12
N ARG A 62 -12.61 -45.23 8.96
CA ARG A 62 -11.16 -45.11 8.65
C ARG A 62 -10.78 -43.64 8.39
N SER A 63 -10.53 -42.89 9.47
CA SER A 63 -9.65 -41.71 9.44
C SER A 63 -9.26 -41.33 10.87
N SER A 64 -8.55 -42.24 11.54
CA SER A 64 -7.76 -41.91 12.72
C SER A 64 -6.42 -41.33 12.26
N GLY A 65 -6.20 -40.05 12.57
CA GLY A 65 -4.89 -39.46 12.80
C GLY A 65 -3.89 -39.42 11.64
N VAL A 66 -3.91 -38.34 10.85
CA VAL A 66 -2.71 -37.54 10.55
C VAL A 66 -3.20 -36.12 10.33
N ALA A 67 -2.81 -35.19 11.21
CA ALA A 67 -2.96 -33.77 10.99
C ALA A 67 -2.04 -33.34 9.84
N LYS A 68 -2.49 -33.55 8.60
CA LYS A 68 -1.88 -32.92 7.43
C LYS A 68 -2.21 -31.43 7.54
N LYS A 69 -1.19 -30.61 7.80
CA LYS A 69 -1.22 -29.18 7.46
C LYS A 69 -1.48 -29.10 5.96
N SER A 70 -2.75 -28.98 5.57
CA SER A 70 -3.09 -28.65 4.19
C SER A 70 -2.50 -27.28 3.93
N SER A 71 -1.52 -27.19 3.03
CA SER A 71 -1.11 -25.92 2.47
C SER A 71 -2.38 -25.22 1.98
N THR A 72 -2.77 -24.15 2.65
CA THR A 72 -3.96 -23.37 2.30
C THR A 72 -3.62 -22.54 1.07
N ALA A 73 -3.45 -23.23 -0.07
CA ALA A 73 -3.51 -22.57 -1.36
C ALA A 73 -4.93 -22.00 -1.48
N PRO A 74 -5.10 -20.72 -1.81
CA PRO A 74 -6.41 -20.15 -2.03
C PRO A 74 -7.08 -20.92 -3.17
N HIS A 75 -8.21 -21.56 -2.88
CA HIS A 75 -9.05 -22.21 -3.89
C HIS A 75 -10.25 -21.31 -4.16
N LEU A 76 -10.62 -21.16 -5.43
CA LEU A 76 -11.78 -20.38 -5.83
C LEU A 76 -13.05 -21.07 -5.31
N VAL A 77 -13.88 -20.33 -4.59
CA VAL A 77 -15.17 -20.81 -4.10
C VAL A 77 -16.24 -20.54 -5.16
N ALA A 78 -16.97 -21.59 -5.55
CA ALA A 78 -18.06 -21.47 -6.50
C ALA A 78 -19.14 -20.50 -5.99
N ARG A 79 -19.33 -19.37 -6.70
CA ARG A 79 -20.37 -18.40 -6.38
C ARG A 79 -21.69 -18.82 -7.04
N LYS A 80 -22.69 -19.16 -6.22
CA LYS A 80 -24.05 -19.45 -6.69
C LYS A 80 -24.87 -18.16 -6.68
N LYS A 81 -25.43 -17.77 -7.83
CA LYS A 81 -26.41 -16.68 -7.93
C LYS A 81 -27.81 -17.29 -8.04
N ARG A 82 -28.76 -16.80 -7.23
CA ARG A 82 -30.18 -17.15 -7.40
C ARG A 82 -30.74 -16.29 -8.53
N ILE A 83 -31.41 -16.92 -9.48
CA ILE A 83 -31.95 -16.27 -10.68
C ILE A 83 -33.45 -16.56 -10.69
N LEU A 84 -34.24 -15.52 -10.95
CA LEU A 84 -35.69 -15.64 -11.05
C LEU A 84 -36.04 -16.48 -12.29
N VAL A 85 -37.09 -17.29 -12.21
CA VAL A 85 -37.53 -18.14 -13.33
C VAL A 85 -37.93 -17.27 -14.54
N GLU A 86 -38.51 -16.10 -14.30
CA GLU A 86 -38.84 -15.11 -15.32
C GLU A 86 -37.59 -14.57 -16.05
N ASP A 87 -36.47 -14.41 -15.35
CA ASP A 87 -35.21 -14.01 -15.95
C ASP A 87 -34.61 -15.14 -16.81
N PHE A 88 -34.79 -16.39 -16.40
CA PHE A 88 -34.41 -17.55 -17.18
C PHE A 88 -35.24 -17.66 -18.46
N ASP A 89 -36.53 -17.35 -18.40
CA ASP A 89 -37.40 -17.50 -19.55
C ASP A 89 -37.27 -16.35 -20.56
N ASN A 90 -37.10 -15.12 -20.09
CA ASN A 90 -37.10 -13.92 -20.94
C ASN A 90 -35.70 -13.48 -21.37
N LYS A 91 -34.68 -13.63 -20.52
CA LYS A 91 -33.33 -13.07 -20.79
C LYS A 91 -32.39 -14.10 -21.40
N TRP A 92 -32.59 -15.39 -21.15
CA TRP A 92 -31.66 -16.42 -21.61
C TRP A 92 -31.98 -16.86 -23.03
N VAL A 93 -30.98 -16.77 -23.88
CA VAL A 93 -31.07 -17.04 -25.31
C VAL A 93 -30.91 -18.55 -25.54
N LYS A 94 -31.76 -19.12 -26.39
CA LYS A 94 -31.60 -20.49 -26.88
C LYS A 94 -30.50 -20.50 -27.94
N LEU A 95 -29.67 -21.55 -28.00
CA LEU A 95 -28.74 -21.69 -29.11
C LEU A 95 -29.51 -21.68 -30.44
N SER A 96 -28.94 -21.04 -31.46
CA SER A 96 -29.49 -21.14 -32.81
C SER A 96 -29.33 -22.58 -33.30
N ASP A 97 -30.32 -23.09 -34.02
CA ASP A 97 -30.28 -24.45 -34.55
C ASP A 97 -29.05 -24.68 -35.46
N ALA A 98 -28.57 -23.63 -36.13
CA ALA A 98 -27.33 -23.64 -36.91
C ALA A 98 -26.09 -23.92 -36.05
N SER A 99 -25.97 -23.27 -34.89
CA SER A 99 -24.85 -23.49 -33.96
C SER A 99 -24.90 -24.88 -33.33
N ILE A 100 -26.10 -25.41 -33.06
CA ILE A 100 -26.27 -26.78 -32.55
C ILE A 100 -25.82 -27.80 -33.60
N ALA A 101 -26.17 -27.58 -34.87
CA ALA A 101 -25.76 -28.43 -35.99
C ALA A 101 -24.23 -28.39 -36.23
N GLU A 102 -23.60 -27.23 -36.06
CA GLU A 102 -22.15 -27.12 -36.18
C GLU A 102 -21.41 -27.87 -35.06
N VAL A 103 -21.84 -27.67 -33.82
CA VAL A 103 -21.28 -28.40 -32.65
C VAL A 103 -21.50 -29.90 -32.81
N SER A 104 -22.68 -30.34 -33.26
CA SER A 104 -22.94 -31.76 -33.48
C SER A 104 -22.13 -32.34 -34.63
N ARG A 105 -21.83 -31.56 -35.68
CA ARG A 105 -20.92 -31.96 -36.76
C ARG A 105 -19.51 -32.20 -36.22
N ILE A 106 -18.96 -31.24 -35.47
CA ILE A 106 -17.62 -31.35 -34.88
C ILE A 106 -17.54 -32.58 -33.96
N LEU A 107 -18.53 -32.78 -33.10
CA LEU A 107 -18.57 -33.93 -32.19
C LEU A 107 -18.67 -35.27 -32.93
N ARG A 108 -19.41 -35.35 -34.03
CA ARG A 108 -19.50 -36.55 -34.88
C ARG A 108 -18.19 -36.81 -35.60
N ASP A 109 -17.51 -35.78 -36.09
CA ASP A 109 -16.22 -35.92 -36.77
C ASP A 109 -15.13 -36.42 -35.81
N VAL A 110 -15.06 -35.86 -34.60
CA VAL A 110 -14.17 -36.36 -33.53
C VAL A 110 -14.57 -37.78 -33.09
N GLY A 111 -15.87 -38.07 -33.02
CA GLY A 111 -16.36 -39.41 -32.72
C GLY A 111 -15.89 -40.46 -33.72
N ARG A 112 -16.00 -40.12 -35.01
CA ARG A 112 -15.54 -40.98 -36.11
C ARG A 112 -14.04 -41.22 -36.03
N SER A 113 -13.23 -40.18 -35.79
CA SER A 113 -11.78 -40.37 -35.65
C SER A 113 -11.44 -41.30 -34.49
N VAL A 114 -12.08 -41.12 -33.33
CA VAL A 114 -11.83 -41.97 -32.15
C VAL A 114 -12.27 -43.42 -32.36
N VAL A 115 -13.38 -43.67 -33.07
CA VAL A 115 -13.82 -45.05 -33.41
C VAL A 115 -12.88 -45.71 -34.42
N LEU A 116 -12.29 -44.95 -35.33
CA LEU A 116 -11.30 -45.45 -36.29
C LEU A 116 -9.94 -45.74 -35.62
N ASP A 117 -9.53 -44.90 -34.66
CA ASP A 117 -8.27 -45.04 -33.92
C ASP A 117 -8.35 -46.13 -32.83
N MET A 118 -9.55 -46.49 -32.38
CA MET A 118 -9.73 -47.53 -31.39
C MET A 118 -9.37 -48.92 -31.98
N PRO A 119 -8.57 -49.74 -31.26
CA PRO A 119 -8.18 -51.08 -31.69
C PRO A 119 -9.32 -52.11 -31.52
N LEU A 120 -10.48 -51.82 -32.08
CA LEU A 120 -11.63 -52.72 -32.13
C LEU A 120 -11.40 -53.71 -33.29
N LYS A 121 -11.09 -54.96 -32.91
CA LYS A 121 -10.72 -56.05 -33.84
C LYS A 121 -11.87 -56.51 -34.74
N SER A 122 -13.14 -56.24 -34.40
CA SER A 122 -14.30 -56.66 -35.18
C SER A 122 -15.12 -55.46 -35.67
N ALA A 123 -15.53 -55.50 -36.94
CA ALA A 123 -16.40 -54.50 -37.55
C ALA A 123 -17.73 -54.35 -36.78
N VAL A 124 -18.29 -55.47 -36.32
CA VAL A 124 -19.52 -55.50 -35.50
C VAL A 124 -19.40 -54.64 -34.23
N LYS A 125 -18.24 -54.67 -33.55
CA LYS A 125 -18.02 -53.85 -32.35
C LYS A 125 -17.82 -52.38 -32.69
N ARG A 126 -17.31 -52.05 -33.88
CA ARG A 126 -17.24 -50.66 -34.37
C ARG A 126 -18.64 -50.13 -34.67
N ASP A 127 -19.50 -50.93 -35.29
CA ASP A 127 -20.89 -50.54 -35.56
C ASP A 127 -21.70 -50.38 -34.28
N GLU A 128 -21.51 -51.25 -33.28
CA GLU A 128 -22.12 -51.10 -31.96
C GLU A 128 -21.62 -49.84 -31.24
N ALA A 129 -20.31 -49.57 -31.28
CA ALA A 129 -19.72 -48.34 -30.74
C ALA A 129 -20.29 -47.10 -31.45
N GLN A 130 -20.38 -47.11 -32.77
CA GLN A 130 -20.95 -46.02 -33.54
C GLN A 130 -22.43 -45.79 -33.21
N LYS A 131 -23.24 -46.87 -33.12
CA LYS A 131 -24.65 -46.77 -32.71
C LYS A 131 -24.83 -46.21 -31.30
N THR A 132 -23.94 -46.56 -30.36
CA THR A 132 -24.00 -46.01 -29.00
C THR A 132 -23.59 -44.54 -28.96
N LEU A 133 -22.62 -44.13 -29.78
CA LEU A 133 -22.23 -42.73 -29.96
C LEU A 133 -23.35 -41.93 -30.65
N ASP A 134 -24.00 -42.45 -31.69
CA ASP A 134 -25.13 -41.77 -32.34
C ASP A 134 -26.29 -41.52 -31.35
N ARG A 135 -26.56 -42.49 -30.46
CA ARG A 135 -27.54 -42.30 -29.37
C ARG A 135 -27.09 -41.24 -28.36
N SER A 136 -25.79 -41.13 -28.08
CA SER A 136 -25.29 -40.09 -27.18
C SER A 136 -25.35 -38.72 -27.85
N TYR A 137 -24.98 -38.59 -29.13
CA TYR A 137 -25.11 -37.36 -29.92
C TYR A 137 -26.56 -36.88 -29.99
N GLN A 138 -27.53 -37.75 -30.22
CA GLN A 138 -28.95 -37.37 -30.19
C GLN A 138 -29.40 -36.86 -28.80
N LYS A 139 -28.89 -37.45 -27.71
CA LYS A 139 -29.16 -36.95 -26.35
C LYS A 139 -28.52 -35.59 -26.12
N PHE A 140 -27.30 -35.37 -26.62
CA PHE A 140 -26.61 -34.08 -26.56
C PHE A 140 -27.35 -33.01 -27.37
N GLU A 141 -27.75 -33.29 -28.60
CA GLU A 141 -28.53 -32.38 -29.45
C GLU A 141 -29.85 -31.96 -28.77
N ARG A 142 -30.60 -32.92 -28.22
CA ARG A 142 -31.83 -32.64 -27.46
C ARG A 142 -31.56 -31.84 -26.18
N SER A 143 -30.44 -32.08 -25.51
CA SER A 143 -30.03 -31.35 -24.33
C SER A 143 -29.64 -29.92 -24.67
N LEU A 144 -28.86 -29.71 -25.73
CA LEU A 144 -28.40 -28.40 -26.20
C LEU A 144 -29.58 -27.54 -26.67
N ALA A 145 -30.55 -28.13 -27.39
CA ALA A 145 -31.77 -27.42 -27.80
C ALA A 145 -32.64 -26.98 -26.61
N LYS A 146 -32.56 -27.70 -25.47
CA LYS A 146 -33.29 -27.37 -24.24
C LYS A 146 -32.50 -26.42 -23.33
N MET A 147 -31.18 -26.34 -23.49
CA MET A 147 -30.33 -25.46 -22.70
C MET A 147 -30.52 -24.01 -23.13
N ARG A 148 -30.77 -23.14 -22.13
CA ARG A 148 -30.74 -21.70 -22.33
C ARG A 148 -29.41 -21.17 -21.82
N ILE A 149 -28.81 -20.25 -22.57
CA ILE A 149 -27.54 -19.62 -22.21
C ILE A 149 -27.84 -18.24 -21.63
N PRO A 150 -27.29 -17.88 -20.46
CA PRO A 150 -27.43 -16.54 -19.92
C PRO A 150 -26.81 -15.50 -20.89
N PRO A 151 -27.47 -14.36 -21.15
CA PRO A 151 -27.00 -13.38 -22.13
C PRO A 151 -25.71 -12.67 -21.69
N THR A 152 -25.36 -12.76 -20.40
CA THR A 152 -24.17 -12.14 -19.81
C THR A 152 -22.96 -13.07 -19.78
N THR A 153 -23.04 -14.27 -20.37
CA THR A 153 -21.85 -15.10 -20.55
C THR A 153 -20.98 -14.51 -21.67
N SER A 154 -20.32 -13.38 -21.39
CA SER A 154 -19.26 -12.93 -22.29
C SER A 154 -18.15 -13.95 -22.23
N GLU A 155 -17.67 -14.37 -23.39
CA GLU A 155 -16.58 -15.34 -23.59
C GLU A 155 -15.37 -15.08 -22.66
N LYS A 156 -15.13 -13.81 -22.32
CA LYS A 156 -14.12 -13.35 -21.36
C LYS A 156 -14.14 -14.07 -20.02
N VAL A 157 -15.31 -14.40 -19.47
CA VAL A 157 -15.43 -15.01 -18.12
C VAL A 157 -15.17 -16.52 -18.14
N PHE A 158 -15.32 -17.17 -19.29
CA PHE A 158 -15.12 -18.61 -19.45
C PHE A 158 -13.82 -18.96 -20.17
N ASN A 159 -13.18 -17.99 -20.83
CA ASN A 159 -11.90 -18.18 -21.48
C ASN A 159 -10.75 -18.08 -20.45
N ASN A 160 -10.18 -19.24 -20.13
CA ASN A 160 -9.04 -19.34 -19.21
C ASN A 160 -7.85 -18.48 -19.69
N GLU A 161 -7.59 -18.46 -20.99
CA GLU A 161 -6.52 -17.65 -21.57
C GLU A 161 -6.75 -16.15 -21.36
N TRP A 162 -8.00 -15.69 -21.44
CA TRP A 162 -8.31 -14.29 -21.17
C TRP A 162 -8.08 -13.94 -19.70
N LEU A 163 -8.46 -14.82 -18.78
CA LEU A 163 -8.25 -14.62 -17.35
C LEU A 163 -6.76 -14.59 -17.00
N ILE A 164 -5.96 -15.50 -17.57
CA ILE A 164 -4.49 -15.52 -17.40
C ILE A 164 -3.87 -14.23 -17.94
N ASN A 165 -4.28 -13.77 -19.12
CA ASN A 165 -3.76 -12.55 -19.71
C ASN A 165 -4.15 -11.30 -18.91
N GLU A 166 -5.38 -11.24 -18.39
CA GLU A 166 -5.83 -10.14 -17.55
C GLU A 166 -5.12 -10.15 -16.19
N GLU A 167 -4.91 -11.32 -15.60
CA GLU A 167 -4.10 -11.47 -14.39
C GLU A 167 -2.66 -11.01 -14.63
N ALA A 168 -2.04 -11.42 -15.74
CA ALA A 168 -0.70 -10.99 -16.12
C ALA A 168 -0.62 -9.46 -16.31
N ARG A 169 -1.63 -8.87 -16.95
CA ARG A 169 -1.75 -7.41 -17.14
C ARG A 169 -1.87 -6.67 -15.80
N LEU A 170 -2.72 -7.16 -14.90
CA LEU A 170 -2.89 -6.58 -13.56
C LEU A 170 -1.63 -6.74 -12.71
N ASN A 171 -0.98 -7.90 -12.77
CA ASN A 171 0.29 -8.14 -12.09
C ASN A 171 1.41 -7.22 -12.62
N ALA A 172 1.45 -6.98 -13.94
CA ALA A 172 2.41 -6.05 -14.53
C ALA A 172 2.22 -4.60 -14.04
N LEU A 173 0.99 -4.22 -13.69
CA LEU A 173 0.70 -2.90 -13.09
C LEU A 173 1.03 -2.86 -11.58
N ILE A 174 0.70 -3.91 -10.84
CA ILE A 174 0.87 -3.95 -9.38
C ILE A 174 2.35 -4.12 -8.97
N GLN A 175 3.12 -4.89 -9.72
CA GLN A 175 4.53 -5.16 -9.39
C GLN A 175 5.42 -3.90 -9.29
N PRO A 176 5.41 -2.94 -10.24
CA PRO A 176 6.23 -1.75 -10.12
C PRO A 176 5.84 -0.88 -8.91
N GLU A 177 4.53 -0.72 -8.66
CA GLU A 177 4.04 0.01 -7.48
C GLU A 177 4.48 -0.67 -6.18
N SER A 178 4.36 -1.99 -6.11
CA SER A 178 4.84 -2.77 -4.96
C SER A 178 6.34 -2.56 -4.73
N ARG A 179 7.16 -2.62 -5.79
CA ARG A 179 8.61 -2.34 -5.69
C ARG A 179 8.87 -0.92 -5.19
N GLN A 180 8.15 0.08 -5.71
CA GLN A 180 8.27 1.46 -5.27
C GLN A 180 7.93 1.61 -3.78
N ILE A 181 6.83 1.01 -3.32
CA ILE A 181 6.46 1.01 -1.90
C ILE A 181 7.57 0.40 -1.05
N THR A 182 8.14 -0.75 -1.46
CA THR A 182 9.24 -1.37 -0.70
C THR A 182 10.50 -0.50 -0.67
N MET A 183 10.81 0.24 -1.74
CA MET A 183 11.92 1.19 -1.77
C MET A 183 11.66 2.36 -0.81
N LEU A 184 10.47 2.95 -0.86
CA LEU A 184 10.09 4.06 0.02
C LEU A 184 10.09 3.63 1.49
N GLN A 185 9.61 2.42 1.81
CA GLN A 185 9.68 1.88 3.17
C GLN A 185 11.11 1.73 3.67
N LYS A 186 12.04 1.29 2.82
CA LYS A 186 13.47 1.23 3.17
C LYS A 186 14.05 2.62 3.41
N GLU A 187 13.66 3.61 2.61
CA GLU A 187 14.12 5.00 2.79
C GLU A 187 13.62 5.59 4.10
N ILE A 188 12.32 5.41 4.41
CA ILE A 188 11.73 5.83 5.68
C ILE A 188 12.46 5.17 6.86
N ALA A 189 12.78 3.88 6.76
CA ALA A 189 13.51 3.18 7.80
C ALA A 189 14.94 3.73 7.98
N ARG A 190 15.62 4.10 6.88
CA ARG A 190 16.94 4.75 6.93
C ARG A 190 16.86 6.12 7.59
N GLN A 191 15.92 6.97 7.16
CA GLN A 191 15.74 8.32 7.70
C GLN A 191 15.38 8.29 9.19
N ARG A 192 14.53 7.36 9.62
CA ARG A 192 14.20 7.18 11.04
C ARG A 192 15.42 6.84 11.88
N ARG A 193 16.30 5.95 11.40
CA ARG A 193 17.56 5.63 12.09
C ARG A 193 18.48 6.83 12.20
N LEU A 194 18.62 7.60 11.12
CA LEU A 194 19.44 8.81 11.10
C LEU A 194 18.90 9.85 12.10
N LEU A 195 17.57 10.03 12.15
CA LEU A 195 16.91 10.90 13.12
C LEU A 195 17.15 10.43 14.56
N GLU A 196 17.03 9.13 14.85
CA GLU A 196 17.33 8.57 16.17
C GLU A 196 18.78 8.85 16.60
N ASP A 197 19.74 8.79 15.67
CA ASP A 197 21.14 9.07 15.95
C ASP A 197 21.39 10.58 16.19
N GLU A 198 20.78 11.45 15.41
CA GLU A 198 20.82 12.90 15.63
C GLU A 198 20.18 13.29 16.98
N GLU A 199 19.05 12.69 17.34
CA GLU A 199 18.41 12.91 18.64
C GLU A 199 19.33 12.49 19.79
N ARG A 200 20.01 11.35 19.66
CA ARG A 200 21.02 10.91 20.64
C ARG A 200 22.16 11.91 20.76
N GLN A 201 22.69 12.42 19.65
CA GLN A 201 23.75 13.43 19.64
C GLN A 201 23.28 14.75 20.26
N LEU A 202 22.06 15.21 19.97
CA LEU A 202 21.51 16.41 20.60
C LEU A 202 21.35 16.24 22.12
N LEU A 203 20.95 15.05 22.58
CA LEU A 203 20.86 14.77 24.01
C LEU A 203 22.24 14.77 24.69
N THR A 204 23.29 14.25 24.04
CA THR A 204 24.64 14.30 24.61
C THR A 204 25.16 15.74 24.65
N LEU A 205 24.98 16.52 23.57
CA LEU A 205 25.37 17.93 23.53
C LEU A 205 24.61 18.78 24.56
N LYS A 206 23.30 18.54 24.74
CA LYS A 206 22.51 19.22 25.79
C LYS A 206 23.04 18.92 27.18
N LYS A 207 23.37 17.66 27.47
CA LYS A 207 23.98 17.26 28.75
C LYS A 207 25.33 17.97 28.94
N ASN A 208 26.20 17.96 27.93
CA ASN A 208 27.51 18.60 27.99
C ASN A 208 27.39 20.12 28.19
N ALA A 209 26.52 20.79 27.43
CA ALA A 209 26.27 22.23 27.57
C ALA A 209 25.71 22.58 28.97
N SER A 210 24.82 21.75 29.52
CA SER A 210 24.29 21.94 30.88
C SER A 210 25.38 21.76 31.96
N ALA A 211 26.24 20.76 31.79
CA ALA A 211 27.37 20.51 32.68
C ALA A 211 28.40 21.64 32.62
N GLU A 212 28.75 22.11 31.42
CA GLU A 212 29.65 23.24 31.24
C GLU A 212 29.08 24.54 31.82
N LYS A 213 27.77 24.79 31.65
CA LYS A 213 27.09 25.92 32.29
C LYS A 213 27.16 25.81 33.82
N GLN A 214 27.01 24.62 34.38
CA GLN A 214 27.13 24.39 35.82
C GLN A 214 28.57 24.58 36.31
N VAL A 215 29.57 24.09 35.56
CA VAL A 215 31.00 24.33 35.85
C VAL A 215 31.33 25.81 35.75
N ARG A 216 30.86 26.53 34.72
CA ARG A 216 31.02 27.99 34.62
C ARG A 216 30.37 28.69 35.81
N ARG A 217 29.16 28.31 36.24
CA ARG A 217 28.53 28.88 37.43
C ARG A 217 29.33 28.61 38.70
N GLN A 218 29.88 27.42 38.88
CA GLN A 218 30.73 27.09 40.03
C GLN A 218 32.05 27.87 40.01
N LYS A 219 32.69 27.98 38.83
CA LYS A 219 33.90 28.81 38.65
C LYS A 219 33.60 30.28 38.91
N ALA A 220 32.52 30.82 38.34
CA ALA A 220 32.00 32.16 38.60
C ALA A 220 31.72 32.38 40.09
N ALA A 221 31.14 31.40 40.79
CA ALA A 221 30.93 31.49 42.24
C ALA A 221 32.25 31.59 43.03
N LYS A 222 33.31 30.89 42.58
CA LYS A 222 34.67 30.90 43.16
C LYS A 222 35.50 32.15 42.81
N PHE A 223 35.09 32.96 41.83
CA PHE A 223 35.71 34.27 41.60
C PHE A 223 35.40 35.23 42.77
N ILE A 224 36.40 36.01 43.13
CA ILE A 224 36.36 37.02 44.20
C ILE A 224 35.17 37.96 43.95
N PRO A 225 34.30 38.21 44.94
CA PRO A 225 33.08 39.01 44.79
C PRO A 225 33.27 40.40 44.16
N GLU A 226 34.46 41.01 44.31
CA GLU A 226 34.78 42.35 43.82
C GLU A 226 34.84 42.45 42.29
N LEU A 227 35.05 41.34 41.56
CA LEU A 227 34.98 41.31 40.09
C LEU A 227 33.55 41.08 39.55
N LYS A 228 32.56 40.81 40.41
CA LYS A 228 31.16 40.56 40.01
C LYS A 228 30.31 41.83 39.93
N THR A 229 30.80 42.93 40.50
CA THR A 229 30.08 44.19 40.64
C THR A 229 30.78 45.35 39.96
N ALA A 230 31.86 45.15 39.20
CA ALA A 230 32.36 46.21 38.33
C ALA A 230 31.29 46.45 37.26
N PRO A 231 30.60 47.61 37.26
CA PRO A 231 29.76 47.98 36.13
C PRO A 231 30.74 48.30 35.02
N VAL A 232 30.98 47.33 34.14
CA VAL A 232 31.68 47.63 32.90
C VAL A 232 30.65 48.33 32.03
N ASP A 233 30.74 49.65 31.97
CA ASP A 233 29.95 50.44 31.03
C ASP A 233 30.22 49.92 29.61
N PRO A 234 29.18 49.65 28.82
CA PRO A 234 29.35 49.15 27.45
C PRO A 234 30.22 50.09 26.60
N ASP A 235 30.23 51.38 26.95
CA ASP A 235 31.06 52.40 26.30
C ASP A 235 32.55 52.26 26.61
N GLN A 236 32.95 51.77 27.79
CA GLN A 236 34.37 51.50 28.10
C GLN A 236 34.88 50.23 27.39
N LEU A 237 34.04 49.21 27.26
CA LEU A 237 34.35 48.04 26.43
C LEU A 237 34.45 48.41 24.95
N GLN A 238 33.57 49.28 24.46
CA GLN A 238 33.63 49.77 23.08
C GLN A 238 34.93 50.55 22.83
N ILE A 239 35.39 51.38 23.77
CA ILE A 239 36.66 52.13 23.66
C ILE A 239 37.89 51.20 23.69
N GLU A 240 37.86 50.11 24.45
CA GLU A 240 38.94 49.11 24.43
C GLU A 240 38.89 48.22 23.17
N ILE A 241 37.70 47.91 22.66
CA ILE A 241 37.52 47.20 21.39
C ILE A 241 37.89 48.10 20.19
N ASP A 242 37.64 49.41 20.24
CA ASP A 242 38.04 50.37 19.20
C ASP A 242 39.55 50.66 19.23
N LYS A 243 40.20 50.49 20.40
CA LYS A 243 41.68 50.43 20.49
C LYS A 243 42.23 49.14 19.88
N ILE A 244 41.45 48.05 19.87
CA ILE A 244 41.71 46.85 19.08
C ILE A 244 41.13 47.09 17.67
N ARG A 245 41.78 47.98 16.90
CA ARG A 245 41.40 48.36 15.54
C ARG A 245 40.97 47.15 14.68
N LEU A 246 39.66 46.91 14.57
CA LEU A 246 39.03 45.93 13.68
C LEU A 246 38.36 46.60 12.47
N ASP A 247 38.43 47.92 12.38
CA ASP A 247 37.94 48.70 11.26
C ASP A 247 38.88 48.53 10.05
N ASN A 248 38.57 47.53 9.24
CA ASN A 248 39.18 47.22 7.94
C ASN A 248 38.90 48.29 6.88
N VAL A 249 39.33 49.53 7.12
CA VAL A 249 39.34 50.59 6.10
C VAL A 249 40.66 51.36 6.14
N ARG A 250 41.75 50.72 5.71
CA ARG A 250 42.85 51.37 4.94
C ARG A 250 43.89 50.35 4.41
N PRO A 251 44.73 50.76 3.44
CA PRO A 251 44.98 50.08 2.17
C PRO A 251 46.11 49.05 2.25
N GLU A 252 46.02 47.97 1.46
CA GLU A 252 47.06 47.20 0.70
C GLU A 252 48.53 47.10 1.21
N GLN A 253 48.84 47.47 2.45
CA GLN A 253 50.16 47.51 3.05
C GLN A 253 50.01 47.30 4.55
N GLU A 254 49.70 46.05 4.93
CA GLU A 254 50.04 45.40 6.21
C GLU A 254 49.27 44.08 6.30
N PHE A 255 49.63 43.14 5.42
CA PHE A 255 49.31 41.72 5.59
C PHE A 255 50.32 41.08 6.56
N THR A 256 50.61 41.75 7.68
CA THR A 256 51.75 41.39 8.55
C THR A 256 51.45 40.21 9.45
N ILE A 257 50.20 39.91 9.80
CA ILE A 257 49.92 38.70 10.63
C ILE A 257 50.09 37.43 9.80
N ALA A 258 49.62 37.42 8.55
CA ALA A 258 49.78 36.28 7.66
C ALA A 258 51.18 36.19 7.02
N GLN A 259 51.95 37.29 6.94
CA GLN A 259 53.38 37.22 6.61
C GLN A 259 54.22 36.76 7.80
N VAL A 260 53.94 37.21 9.04
CA VAL A 260 54.66 36.78 10.24
C VAL A 260 54.38 35.30 10.56
N LEU A 261 53.14 34.82 10.37
CA LEU A 261 52.79 33.39 10.45
C LEU A 261 53.18 32.56 9.21
N ALA A 262 53.61 33.20 8.12
CA ALA A 262 54.21 32.52 6.97
C ALA A 262 55.75 32.47 7.06
N GLU A 263 56.38 33.39 7.80
CA GLU A 263 57.80 33.38 8.16
C GLU A 263 58.09 32.41 9.32
N GLU A 264 57.16 32.22 10.25
CA GLU A 264 57.20 31.07 11.16
C GLU A 264 56.81 29.81 10.37
N ASP A 265 57.84 29.07 9.95
CA ASP A 265 57.83 27.86 9.12
C ASP A 265 57.12 26.66 9.79
N ASP A 266 55.93 26.85 10.37
CA ASP A 266 55.24 25.80 11.10
C ASP A 266 54.49 24.88 10.12
N PRO A 267 54.93 23.61 9.94
CA PRO A 267 54.45 22.75 8.86
C PRO A 267 52.98 22.34 9.02
N GLU A 268 52.45 22.38 10.25
CA GLU A 268 51.06 22.09 10.56
C GLU A 268 50.11 23.25 10.19
N LEU A 269 50.58 24.50 10.31
CA LEU A 269 49.76 25.68 10.02
C LEU A 269 49.62 25.94 8.51
N ARG A 270 50.61 25.57 7.70
CA ARG A 270 50.52 25.65 6.23
C ARG A 270 49.34 24.84 5.68
N GLY A 271 49.08 23.68 6.27
CA GLY A 271 47.96 22.82 5.88
C GLY A 271 46.61 23.51 6.10
N THR A 272 46.43 24.10 7.28
CA THR A 272 45.18 24.78 7.66
C THR A 272 45.00 26.09 6.90
N MET A 273 46.08 26.84 6.66
CA MET A 273 46.03 28.10 5.90
C MET A 273 45.69 27.87 4.42
N ARG A 274 46.26 26.84 3.77
CA ARG A 274 45.83 26.44 2.41
C ARG A 274 44.39 25.95 2.38
N GLN A 275 43.94 25.24 3.42
CA GLN A 275 42.56 24.78 3.51
C GLN A 275 41.59 25.95 3.69
N LEU A 276 41.98 26.96 4.46
CA LEU A 276 41.21 28.18 4.68
C LEU A 276 41.16 29.04 3.41
N GLU A 277 42.28 29.20 2.71
CA GLU A 277 42.33 29.89 1.41
C GLU A 277 41.46 29.17 0.36
N LYS A 278 41.52 27.83 0.30
CA LYS A 278 40.65 27.03 -0.56
C LYS A 278 39.17 27.17 -0.19
N HIS A 279 38.84 27.24 1.11
CA HIS A 279 37.48 27.45 1.57
C HIS A 279 36.96 28.85 1.26
N LEU A 280 37.77 29.89 1.47
CA LEU A 280 37.43 31.27 1.14
C LEU A 280 37.28 31.44 -0.38
N GLY A 281 38.17 30.84 -1.18
CA GLY A 281 38.04 30.79 -2.64
C GLY A 281 36.78 30.06 -3.09
N SER A 282 36.38 28.99 -2.40
CA SER A 282 35.13 28.27 -2.66
C SER A 282 33.90 29.10 -2.29
N MET A 283 33.91 29.79 -1.14
CA MET A 283 32.83 30.69 -0.74
C MET A 283 32.70 31.89 -1.69
N ALA A 284 33.82 32.45 -2.15
CA ALA A 284 33.83 33.52 -3.14
C ALA A 284 33.25 33.07 -4.49
N LYS A 285 33.61 31.87 -4.97
CA LYS A 285 33.03 31.27 -6.18
C LYS A 285 31.54 30.94 -6.03
N ASN A 286 31.12 30.41 -4.89
CA ASN A 286 29.71 30.16 -4.60
C ASN A 286 28.92 31.49 -4.54
N ARG A 287 29.50 32.55 -3.97
CA ARG A 287 28.90 33.88 -3.95
C ARG A 287 28.77 34.48 -5.36
N GLN A 288 29.76 34.28 -6.23
CA GLN A 288 29.66 34.68 -7.64
C GLN A 288 28.56 33.90 -8.38
N ALA A 289 28.44 32.59 -8.16
CA ALA A 289 27.37 31.79 -8.75
C ALA A 289 25.96 32.22 -8.26
N LEU A 290 25.84 32.65 -7.00
CA LEU A 290 24.61 33.20 -6.43
C LEU A 290 24.34 34.65 -6.85
N GLY A 291 25.36 35.39 -7.29
CA GLY A 291 25.23 36.76 -7.80
C GLY A 291 24.37 36.86 -9.07
N ASN A 292 24.31 35.81 -9.87
CA ASN A 292 23.50 35.72 -11.09
C ASN A 292 22.08 35.21 -10.84
N MET A 293 21.75 34.80 -9.61
CA MET A 293 20.41 34.36 -9.23
C MET A 293 19.31 35.42 -9.45
N PRO A 294 19.49 36.72 -9.11
CA PRO A 294 18.49 37.74 -9.42
C PRO A 294 18.23 37.89 -10.93
N GLU A 295 19.27 37.75 -11.75
CA GLU A 295 19.15 37.81 -13.21
C GLU A 295 18.38 36.59 -13.76
N TRP A 296 18.65 35.39 -13.24
CA TRP A 296 17.88 34.18 -13.59
C TRP A 296 16.43 34.23 -13.09
N MET A 297 16.17 34.83 -11.93
CA MET A 297 14.81 35.05 -11.45
C MET A 297 14.05 36.05 -12.32
N GLN A 298 14.71 37.13 -12.78
CA GLN A 298 14.12 38.07 -13.71
C GLN A 298 13.87 37.44 -15.09
N SER A 299 14.82 36.65 -15.59
CA SER A 299 14.68 35.93 -16.86
C SER A 299 13.58 34.87 -16.82
N THR A 300 13.48 34.10 -15.73
CA THR A 300 12.39 33.11 -15.58
C THR A 300 11.03 33.78 -15.38
N ARG A 301 10.98 34.91 -14.66
CA ARG A 301 9.75 35.73 -14.57
C ARG A 301 9.34 36.25 -15.94
N ALA A 302 10.26 36.83 -16.71
CA ALA A 302 9.99 37.29 -18.07
C ALA A 302 9.53 36.16 -19.00
N ALA A 303 10.16 34.98 -18.93
CA ALA A 303 9.76 33.83 -19.72
C ALA A 303 8.37 33.28 -19.34
N VAL A 304 8.02 33.30 -18.05
CA VAL A 304 6.67 32.95 -17.58
C VAL A 304 5.66 33.99 -18.04
N ASP A 305 6.00 35.28 -17.96
CA ASP A 305 5.17 36.38 -18.43
C ASP A 305 4.92 36.29 -19.94
N ASP A 306 5.92 35.94 -20.75
CA ASP A 306 5.79 35.72 -22.20
C ASP A 306 4.86 34.54 -22.52
N VAL A 307 4.98 33.41 -21.82
CA VAL A 307 4.10 32.24 -22.01
C VAL A 307 2.66 32.58 -21.60
N LEU A 308 2.48 33.32 -20.51
CA LEU A 308 1.16 33.75 -20.06
C LEU A 308 0.54 34.76 -21.02
N TYR A 309 1.34 35.64 -21.61
CA TYR A 309 0.90 36.58 -22.64
C TYR A 309 0.44 35.85 -23.91
N GLN A 310 1.21 34.85 -24.37
CA GLN A 310 0.83 34.00 -25.51
C GLN A 310 -0.47 33.21 -25.26
N TRP A 311 -0.72 32.79 -24.02
CA TRP A 311 -1.90 31.99 -23.68
C TRP A 311 -3.16 32.82 -23.40
N LYS A 312 -3.03 34.09 -23.00
CA LYS A 312 -4.18 34.89 -22.53
C LYS A 312 -4.44 36.22 -23.22
N GLY A 313 -3.57 36.69 -24.13
CA GLY A 313 -3.80 37.72 -25.17
C GLY A 313 -4.43 39.05 -24.76
N GLU A 314 -5.60 39.04 -24.13
CA GLU A 314 -6.41 40.20 -23.75
C GLU A 314 -6.81 40.23 -22.25
N ASN A 315 -6.66 39.13 -21.49
CA ASN A 315 -7.01 39.06 -20.05
C ASN A 315 -5.81 39.07 -19.09
N TYR A 316 -4.60 39.38 -19.59
CA TYR A 316 -3.36 39.29 -18.82
C TYR A 316 -3.13 40.52 -17.92
N SER A 317 -3.50 41.72 -18.38
CA SER A 317 -3.44 42.96 -17.58
C SER A 317 -4.30 42.88 -16.31
N ASP A 318 -5.47 42.26 -16.42
CA ASP A 318 -6.44 42.14 -15.31
C ASP A 318 -5.98 41.16 -14.21
N LEU A 319 -5.02 40.27 -14.50
CA LEU A 319 -4.43 39.35 -13.52
C LEU A 319 -3.24 39.97 -12.78
N MET A 320 -2.51 40.89 -13.43
CA MET A 320 -1.33 41.53 -12.84
C MET A 320 -1.70 42.72 -11.93
N ASP A 321 -2.89 43.31 -12.10
CA ASP A 321 -3.39 44.39 -11.23
C ASP A 321 -3.94 43.92 -9.86
N VAL A 322 -3.95 42.61 -9.60
CA VAL A 322 -4.47 42.03 -8.33
C VAL A 322 -3.42 42.04 -7.20
N SER A 323 -2.18 42.47 -7.46
CA SER A 323 -1.10 42.45 -6.45
C SER A 323 -0.50 43.81 -6.08
N ALA A 324 -1.28 44.90 -6.14
CA ALA A 324 -0.90 46.19 -5.55
C ALA A 324 -1.36 46.30 -4.09
#